data_AF-A0A7J9DEJ4-F1
#
_entry.id   AF-A0A7J9DEJ4-F1
#
_cell.length_a   1.000
_cell.length_b   1.000
_cell.length_c   1.000
_cell.angle_alpha   90.00
_cell.angle_beta   90.00
_cell.angle_gamma   90.00
#
_symmetry.space_group_name_H-M   'P 1'
#
loop_
_entity.id
_entity.type
_entity.pdbx_description
1 polymer ?
#
loop_
_entity_poly.entity_id
_entity_poly.type
_entity_poly.pdbx_seq_one_letter_code
_entity_poly.pdbx_strand_id
1 'polypeptide(L)'
;MIIVIHFLFSTLMFYDAKTLLSNIALYLHLEKAQNTNGIHIGRSDGVNVLNTEIKTCDDCVSIRDGSKILVINGVTCGPGHGISIVSLELFKNEEPVDGVTIKNCTMTNTSNGVRIKSWPSVETGTCSNIHFECYFAL
;
A
#
# COMPACT_ATOMS: atom_id res chain seq x y z
N MET A 1 -13.08 -11.01 -6.05
CA MET A 1 -13.03 -10.61 -7.48
C MET A 1 -11.70 -9.91 -7.70
N ILE A 2 -10.74 -10.53 -8.39
CA ILE A 2 -9.46 -9.87 -8.70
C ILE A 2 -9.71 -9.04 -9.96
N ILE A 3 -9.80 -7.72 -9.80
CA ILE A 3 -9.91 -6.80 -10.92
C ILE A 3 -8.48 -6.40 -11.32
N VAL A 4 -7.89 -7.13 -12.27
CA VAL A 4 -6.71 -6.63 -13.00
C VAL A 4 -7.24 -5.77 -14.14
N ILE A 5 -7.57 -4.52 -13.85
CA ILE A 5 -7.77 -3.54 -14.92
C ILE A 5 -6.46 -2.76 -15.04
N HIS A 6 -5.89 -2.81 -16.24
CA HIS A 6 -4.76 -1.98 -16.63
C HIS A 6 -5.24 -0.52 -16.65
N PHE A 7 -5.27 0.14 -15.48
CA PHE A 7 -5.55 1.55 -15.37
C PHE A 7 -4.22 2.30 -15.27
N LEU A 8 -4.19 3.48 -15.88
CA LEU A 8 -3.16 4.51 -15.81
C LEU A 8 -2.78 4.97 -14.37
N PHE A 9 -3.22 4.27 -13.31
CA PHE A 9 -3.13 4.72 -11.92
C PHE A 9 -2.72 3.65 -10.88
N SER A 10 -2.85 2.34 -11.13
CA SER A 10 -2.43 1.28 -10.17
C SER A 10 -2.35 -0.07 -10.87
N THR A 11 -1.35 -0.91 -10.55
CA THR A 11 -1.18 -2.21 -11.23
C THR A 11 -2.14 -3.28 -10.72
N LEU A 12 -2.22 -3.47 -9.41
CA LEU A 12 -3.14 -4.42 -8.79
C LEU A 12 -4.03 -3.70 -7.78
N MET A 13 -5.35 -3.81 -7.94
CA MET A 13 -6.33 -3.20 -7.03
C MET A 13 -7.17 -4.27 -6.34
N PHE A 14 -7.27 -4.16 -5.02
CA PHE A 14 -8.04 -5.05 -4.16
C PHE A 14 -9.05 -4.25 -3.34
N TYR A 15 -10.32 -4.49 -3.61
CA TYR A 15 -11.47 -3.95 -2.88
C TYR A 15 -12.42 -5.08 -2.52
N ASP A 16 -13.00 -5.04 -1.32
CA ASP A 16 -13.88 -6.08 -0.78
C ASP A 16 -13.26 -7.49 -0.94
N ALA A 17 -11.95 -7.57 -0.67
CA ALA A 17 -11.14 -8.74 -0.97
C ALA A 17 -10.53 -9.35 0.31
N LYS A 18 -10.36 -10.66 0.25
CA LYS A 18 -9.52 -11.45 1.16
C LYS A 18 -8.62 -12.32 0.30
N THR A 19 -7.31 -12.08 0.32
CA THR A 19 -6.40 -12.73 -0.62
C THR A 19 -4.99 -12.87 -0.07
N LEU A 20 -4.22 -13.76 -0.69
CA LEU A 20 -2.78 -13.93 -0.48
C LEU A 20 -2.06 -13.66 -1.81
N LEU A 21 -1.18 -12.67 -1.79
CA LEU A 21 -0.24 -12.38 -2.87
C LEU A 21 1.14 -12.79 -2.36
N SER A 22 1.81 -13.69 -3.06
CA SER A 22 3.12 -14.18 -2.64
C SER A 22 4.06 -14.41 -3.82
N ASN A 23 5.33 -14.07 -3.65
CA ASN A 23 6.40 -14.33 -4.64
C ASN A 23 6.12 -13.66 -6.00
N ILE A 24 5.62 -12.42 -5.97
CA ILE A 24 5.34 -11.64 -7.17
C ILE A 24 6.49 -10.66 -7.41
N ALA A 25 6.79 -10.37 -8.68
CA ALA A 25 7.65 -9.28 -9.09
C ALA A 25 6.86 -8.29 -9.95
N LEU A 26 6.72 -7.06 -9.49
CA LEU A 26 6.04 -5.97 -10.20
C LEU A 26 7.07 -4.90 -10.59
N TYR A 27 7.25 -4.71 -11.89
CA TYR A 27 8.16 -3.70 -12.42
C TYR A 27 7.42 -2.78 -13.38
N LEU A 28 7.23 -1.52 -12.96
CA LEU A 28 6.64 -0.49 -13.79
C LEU A 28 7.74 0.47 -14.24
N HIS A 29 8.02 0.50 -15.53
CA HIS A 29 9.02 1.40 -16.10
C HIS A 29 8.33 2.62 -16.70
N LEU A 30 8.14 3.66 -15.87
CA LEU A 30 7.50 4.89 -16.30
C LEU A 30 8.16 6.08 -15.61
N GLU A 31 9.33 6.50 -16.08
CA GLU A 31 10.21 7.51 -15.43
C GLU A 31 9.52 8.85 -15.07
N LYS A 32 8.28 9.10 -15.49
CA LYS A 32 7.47 10.28 -15.14
C LYS A 32 5.96 9.99 -14.96
N ALA A 33 5.52 8.74 -14.85
CA ALA A 33 4.10 8.48 -14.65
C ALA A 33 3.68 8.76 -13.21
N GLN A 34 2.80 9.75 -13.06
CA GLN A 34 2.17 10.07 -11.80
C GLN A 34 1.18 8.97 -11.40
N ASN A 35 1.03 8.76 -10.09
CA ASN A 35 0.06 7.84 -9.51
C ASN A 35 0.24 6.41 -10.06
N THR A 36 1.44 5.83 -10.07
CA THR A 36 1.62 4.43 -10.51
C THR A 36 1.87 3.53 -9.31
N ASN A 37 0.83 3.29 -8.51
CA ASN A 37 0.96 2.40 -7.35
C ASN A 37 1.14 0.95 -7.80
N GLY A 38 1.95 0.18 -7.08
CA GLY A 38 2.11 -1.25 -7.34
C GLY A 38 0.84 -2.01 -6.94
N ILE A 39 0.62 -2.13 -5.63
CA ILE A 39 -0.55 -2.77 -5.05
C ILE A 39 -1.39 -1.71 -4.33
N HIS A 40 -2.67 -1.62 -4.66
CA HIS A 40 -3.64 -0.76 -4.03
C HIS A 40 -4.68 -1.60 -3.28
N ILE A 41 -4.85 -1.36 -1.98
CA ILE A 41 -5.75 -2.10 -1.11
C ILE A 41 -6.70 -1.12 -0.45
N GLY A 42 -8.01 -1.33 -0.57
CA GLY A 42 -9.03 -0.58 0.15
C GLY A 42 -10.16 -1.49 0.58
N ARG A 43 -10.88 -1.15 1.65
CA ARG A 43 -12.09 -1.85 2.12
C ARG A 43 -11.97 -3.37 2.06
N SER A 44 -10.86 -3.88 2.58
CA SER A 44 -10.49 -5.28 2.45
C SER A 44 -10.05 -5.83 3.79
N ASP A 45 -10.41 -7.07 4.09
CA ASP A 45 -10.14 -7.73 5.37
C ASP A 45 -9.33 -9.01 5.13
N GLY A 46 -8.12 -9.07 5.68
CA GLY A 46 -7.28 -10.26 5.59
C GLY A 46 -6.50 -10.37 4.29
N VAL A 47 -6.03 -9.25 3.72
CA VAL A 47 -5.12 -9.28 2.57
C VAL A 47 -3.66 -9.43 3.05
N ASN A 48 -2.98 -10.43 2.49
CA ASN A 48 -1.58 -10.72 2.78
C ASN A 48 -0.72 -10.49 1.54
N VAL A 49 0.36 -9.71 1.66
CA VAL A 49 1.36 -9.46 0.61
C VAL A 49 2.71 -9.97 1.12
N LEU A 50 3.17 -11.09 0.59
CA LEU A 50 4.34 -11.81 1.07
C LEU A 50 5.44 -11.86 -0.01
N ASN A 51 6.70 -11.71 0.40
CA ASN A 51 7.87 -12.02 -0.42
C ASN A 51 7.80 -11.44 -1.85
N THR A 52 7.35 -10.19 -1.96
CA THR A 52 7.05 -9.55 -3.25
C THR A 52 8.06 -8.44 -3.51
N GLU A 53 8.54 -8.33 -4.75
CA GLU A 53 9.39 -7.22 -5.19
C GLU A 53 8.56 -6.22 -6.01
N ILE A 54 8.64 -4.94 -5.67
CA ILE A 54 7.83 -3.89 -6.28
C ILE A 54 8.73 -2.70 -6.65
N LYS A 55 8.72 -2.33 -7.93
CA LYS A 55 9.43 -1.16 -8.46
C LYS A 55 8.45 -0.30 -9.25
N THR A 56 8.22 0.91 -8.75
CA THR A 56 7.19 1.82 -9.25
C THR A 56 7.67 3.27 -9.23
N CYS A 57 6.85 4.19 -9.75
CA CYS A 57 7.10 5.63 -9.60
C CYS A 57 6.22 6.29 -8.54
N ASP A 58 5.40 5.50 -7.83
CA ASP A 58 4.61 5.90 -6.67
C ASP A 58 4.70 4.84 -5.55
N ASP A 59 3.68 4.72 -4.70
CA ASP A 59 3.65 3.81 -3.57
C ASP A 59 3.71 2.34 -4.04
N CYS A 60 4.65 1.56 -3.48
CA CYS A 60 4.75 0.12 -3.75
C CYS A 60 3.48 -0.61 -3.28
N VAL A 61 3.03 -0.28 -2.07
CA VAL A 61 1.74 -0.68 -1.54
C VAL A 61 1.06 0.54 -0.96
N SER A 62 -0.20 0.77 -1.34
CA SER A 62 -1.03 1.85 -0.82
C SER A 62 -2.30 1.28 -0.20
N ILE A 63 -2.57 1.65 1.04
CA ILE A 63 -3.68 1.15 1.87
C ILE A 63 -4.68 2.28 2.11
N ARG A 64 -5.96 2.02 1.84
CA ARG A 64 -7.08 2.96 1.95
C ARG A 64 -8.04 2.59 3.08
N ASP A 65 -9.04 3.45 3.29
CA ASP A 65 -10.15 3.28 4.24
C ASP A 65 -10.74 1.87 4.24
N GLY A 66 -11.23 1.45 5.41
CA GLY A 66 -11.88 0.15 5.61
C GLY A 66 -10.98 -1.08 5.53
N SER A 67 -9.67 -0.88 5.36
CA SER A 67 -8.72 -1.98 5.31
C SER A 67 -8.41 -2.51 6.71
N LYS A 68 -8.60 -3.82 6.91
CA LYS A 68 -8.45 -4.48 8.20
C LYS A 68 -7.57 -5.72 8.12
N ILE A 69 -6.81 -5.99 9.16
CA ILE A 69 -6.04 -7.24 9.33
C ILE A 69 -5.15 -7.49 8.09
N LEU A 70 -4.27 -6.53 7.81
CA LEU A 70 -3.35 -6.62 6.68
C LEU A 70 -1.97 -7.09 7.14
N VAL A 71 -1.35 -7.97 6.36
CA VAL A 71 0.05 -8.38 6.56
C VAL A 71 0.85 -8.13 5.29
N ILE A 72 1.85 -7.27 5.40
CA ILE A 72 2.85 -7.03 4.36
C ILE A 72 4.19 -7.50 4.92
N ASN A 73 4.75 -8.57 4.38
CA ASN A 73 5.92 -9.23 4.97
C ASN A 73 6.92 -9.68 3.90
N GLY A 74 8.21 -9.38 4.09
CA GLY A 74 9.23 -9.80 3.12
C GLY A 74 9.18 -9.00 1.81
N VAL A 75 8.61 -7.79 1.82
CA VAL A 75 8.47 -6.97 0.60
C VAL A 75 9.73 -6.14 0.35
N THR A 76 10.28 -6.27 -0.86
CA THR A 76 11.32 -5.37 -1.36
C THR A 76 10.65 -4.28 -2.20
N CYS A 77 10.72 -3.04 -1.74
CA CYS A 77 10.09 -1.89 -2.38
C CYS A 77 11.17 -0.91 -2.85
N GLY A 78 11.18 -0.59 -4.14
CA GLY A 78 12.15 0.37 -4.63
C GLY A 78 12.68 0.20 -6.06
N PRO A 79 12.74 1.27 -6.87
CA PRO A 79 12.40 2.66 -6.54
C PRO A 79 10.89 2.91 -6.35
N GLY A 80 10.52 4.07 -5.79
CA GLY A 80 9.13 4.49 -5.59
C GLY A 80 8.91 5.44 -4.39
N HIS A 81 7.68 5.53 -3.88
CA HIS A 81 7.33 6.34 -2.71
C HIS A 81 7.38 5.58 -1.38
N GLY A 82 7.59 4.26 -1.40
CA GLY A 82 7.56 3.41 -0.20
C GLY A 82 6.23 2.69 -0.03
N ILE A 83 5.87 2.36 1.20
CA ILE A 83 4.56 1.78 1.55
C ILE A 83 3.76 2.80 2.35
N SER A 84 2.48 2.93 2.06
CA SER A 84 1.70 4.05 2.54
C SER A 84 0.28 3.68 2.97
N ILE A 85 -0.21 4.34 4.03
CA ILE A 85 -1.63 4.39 4.37
C ILE A 85 -2.14 5.77 3.94
N VAL A 86 -3.03 5.83 2.95
CA VAL A 86 -3.28 7.04 2.13
C VAL A 86 -4.70 7.09 1.60
N SER A 87 -5.27 8.27 1.40
CA SER A 87 -5.26 9.36 2.37
C SER A 87 -6.52 9.16 3.18
N LEU A 88 -6.36 9.20 4.49
CA LEU A 88 -7.49 9.20 5.40
C LEU A 88 -8.16 10.57 5.36
N GLU A 89 -9.46 10.60 5.66
CA GLU A 89 -10.30 11.77 5.83
C GLU A 89 -10.53 12.58 4.55
N LEU A 90 -10.25 12.00 3.38
CA LEU A 90 -10.51 12.66 2.10
C LEU A 90 -12.00 12.65 1.74
N PHE A 91 -12.69 11.57 2.12
CA PHE A 91 -14.11 11.39 1.88
C PHE A 91 -14.92 11.31 3.18
N LYS A 92 -16.23 11.59 3.07
CA LYS A 92 -17.17 11.38 4.18
C LYS A 92 -17.37 9.90 4.42
N ASN A 93 -17.56 9.53 5.69
CA ASN A 93 -17.82 8.16 6.13
C ASN A 93 -16.73 7.16 5.72
N GLU A 94 -15.47 7.59 5.71
CA GLU A 94 -14.37 6.65 5.56
C GLU A 94 -14.33 5.67 6.72
N GLU A 95 -14.18 4.38 6.40
CA GLU A 95 -14.06 3.35 7.41
C GLU A 95 -12.64 3.32 8.02
N PRO A 96 -12.50 2.93 9.30
CA PRO A 96 -11.20 2.83 9.94
C PRO A 96 -10.24 1.90 9.22
N VAL A 97 -8.95 2.27 9.22
CA VAL A 97 -7.86 1.35 8.92
C VAL A 97 -7.38 0.74 10.24
N ASP A 98 -7.37 -0.59 10.34
CA ASP A 98 -7.07 -1.26 11.60
C ASP A 98 -6.28 -2.56 11.42
N GLY A 99 -5.25 -2.77 12.23
CA GLY A 99 -4.50 -4.03 12.23
C GLY A 99 -3.64 -4.20 10.98
N VAL A 100 -2.80 -3.22 10.67
CA VAL A 100 -1.84 -3.28 9.56
C VAL A 100 -0.45 -3.63 10.11
N THR A 101 0.09 -4.76 9.68
CA THR A 101 1.45 -5.18 10.02
C THR A 101 2.33 -5.15 8.78
N ILE A 102 3.38 -4.34 8.79
CA ILE A 102 4.41 -4.27 7.75
C ILE A 102 5.74 -4.66 8.38
N LYS A 103 6.35 -5.76 7.96
CA LYS A 103 7.60 -6.26 8.57
C LYS A 103 8.53 -6.93 7.58
N ASN A 104 9.79 -7.10 7.96
CA ASN A 104 10.84 -7.73 7.14
C ASN A 104 10.90 -7.14 5.72
N CYS A 105 10.68 -5.84 5.60
CA CYS A 105 10.66 -5.12 4.33
C CYS A 105 12.03 -4.51 4.06
N THR A 106 12.38 -4.41 2.78
CA THR A 106 13.58 -3.72 2.31
C THR A 106 13.17 -2.55 1.44
N MET A 107 13.55 -1.35 1.83
CA MET A 107 13.29 -0.13 1.06
C MET A 107 14.58 0.30 0.35
N THR A 108 14.56 0.43 -0.97
CA THR A 108 15.73 0.84 -1.78
C THR A 108 15.37 1.97 -2.74
N ASN A 109 16.12 3.07 -2.76
CA ASN A 109 15.84 4.19 -3.68
C ASN A 109 14.38 4.69 -3.64
N THR A 110 13.75 4.65 -2.46
CA THR A 110 12.41 5.19 -2.26
C THR A 110 12.47 6.60 -1.69
N SER A 111 11.50 7.45 -2.03
CA SER A 111 11.43 8.80 -1.46
C SER A 111 10.94 8.82 -0.01
N ASN A 112 10.24 7.78 0.43
CA ASN A 112 9.86 7.55 1.83
C ASN A 112 10.01 6.04 2.16
N GLY A 113 10.03 5.69 3.44
CA GLY A 113 9.90 4.29 3.88
C GLY A 113 8.45 3.88 4.01
N VAL A 114 7.97 3.95 5.25
CA VAL A 114 6.56 3.79 5.56
C VAL A 114 5.97 5.12 5.99
N ARG A 115 4.79 5.47 5.49
CA ARG A 115 4.15 6.77 5.74
C ARG A 115 2.64 6.64 5.92
N ILE A 116 2.08 7.39 6.86
CA ILE A 116 0.63 7.59 7.00
C ILE A 116 0.31 9.03 6.56
N LYS A 117 -0.67 9.18 5.66
CA LYS A 117 -1.13 10.47 5.13
C LYS A 117 -2.60 10.68 5.50
N SER A 118 -2.94 11.83 6.07
CA SER A 118 -4.31 12.31 6.22
C SER A 118 -4.55 13.57 5.40
N TRP A 119 -5.82 13.83 5.07
CA TRP A 119 -6.25 15.08 4.45
C TRP A 119 -6.63 16.08 5.54
N PRO A 120 -6.33 17.39 5.40
CA PRO A 120 -6.78 18.41 6.34
C PRO A 120 -8.30 18.61 6.22
N SER A 121 -9.06 17.70 6.83
CA SER A 121 -10.52 17.61 6.75
C SER A 121 -11.16 17.93 8.10
N VAL A 122 -12.45 18.23 8.07
CA VAL A 122 -13.30 18.28 9.28
C VAL A 122 -13.80 16.90 9.69
N GLU A 123 -13.71 15.93 8.78
CA GLU A 123 -14.08 14.54 9.03
C GLU A 123 -13.02 13.89 9.93
N THR A 124 -13.45 12.99 10.82
CA THR A 124 -12.53 12.23 11.68
C THR A 124 -12.31 10.84 11.11
N GLY A 125 -11.05 10.48 10.88
CA GLY A 125 -10.63 9.14 10.50
C GLY A 125 -10.02 8.40 11.68
N THR A 126 -9.89 7.09 11.56
CA THR A 126 -9.19 6.28 12.56
C THR A 126 -8.22 5.34 11.87
N CYS A 127 -6.99 5.35 12.37
CA CYS A 127 -5.92 4.45 11.96
C CYS A 127 -5.28 3.88 13.23
N SER A 128 -5.50 2.58 13.49
CA SER A 128 -5.11 1.94 14.75
C SER A 128 -4.44 0.59 14.53
N ASN A 129 -3.73 0.12 15.56
CA ASN A 129 -3.05 -1.18 15.55
C ASN A 129 -2.12 -1.35 14.35
N ILE A 130 -1.24 -0.37 14.17
CA ILE A 130 -0.31 -0.29 13.05
C ILE A 130 1.10 -0.64 13.55
N HIS A 131 1.76 -1.59 12.87
CA HIS A 131 3.10 -2.03 13.20
C HIS A 131 4.01 -1.97 11.97
N PHE A 132 5.18 -1.33 12.11
CA PHE A 132 6.17 -1.16 11.05
C PHE A 132 7.56 -1.60 11.49
N GLU A 133 8.18 -2.49 10.71
CA GLU A 133 9.53 -3.01 10.93
C GLU A 133 10.22 -3.24 9.56
N CYS A 134 10.88 -2.19 9.03
CA CYS A 134 11.58 -2.26 7.74
C CYS A 134 13.06 -1.88 7.86
N TYR A 135 13.86 -2.45 6.97
CA TYR A 135 15.23 -2.06 6.70
C TYR A 135 15.29 -1.06 5.54
N PHE A 136 16.09 -0.02 5.72
CA PHE A 136 16.29 1.03 4.73
C PHE A 136 17.69 0.88 4.16
N ALA A 137 17.77 0.47 2.90
CA ALA A 137 19.01 0.41 2.17
C ALA A 137 19.21 1.75 1.45
N LEU A 138 20.35 2.40 1.76
CA LEU A 138 20.80 3.62 1.09
C LEU A 138 21.16 3.35 -0.37
#